data_AF-A0A3L7DY31-F1
#
_entry.id   AF-A0A3L7DY31-F1
#
_cell.length_a   1.000
_cell.length_b   1.000
_cell.length_c   1.000
_cell.angle_alpha   90.00
_cell.angle_beta   90.00
_cell.angle_gamma   90.00
#
_symmetry.space_group_name_H-M   'P 1'
#
loop_
_entity.id
_entity.type
_entity.pdbx_description
1 polymer ?
#
loop_
_entity_poly.entity_id
_entity_poly.type
_entity_poly.pdbx_seq_one_letter_code
_entity_poly.pdbx_strand_id
1 'polypeptide(L)'
;MENRAMARATFITRTGPGFMQILLMLLAVALAPPGFAAKGGNGGGGNGGGDSYTVGGSVSGLQSADVVTLQMESGSSSEAITTGNGPFTFANSLPRRSSYSVTVSAQPEAATCVVENGSGTINKRDISNVNVLCSYEPVATTYSIGGTLSGLAEGSSVTLSNLGEELVLAANGDFTFPSALADGTGYNVTVAAQPAGQSCAVANAAGTVSGADVADVTVSCETTAVTLTRLEGAGDSIMRGYNASCTGNTGFLDLFCYSGGDQNQNSFLDGSSSNVVSLLDRYLAQQANFSGSKAASVSGAEMTAADKNNFASQASAIVAATSQPTVVVVELGGNDLCNRSSDADLYSDAVWQGAVQAGLDVLVNHLPDGSTVYLSSVPRVQDLRAVGLAKQAAESGVDCASFWSSFDVCRIATASDTYFDALQERQRRYNEILAEQAAAYNADALTTGVEVVAEYQAVIADSTVSAVGNFAFTPSQINGGDCFHPSISGQNKVAEILWNNNPFR
;
A
#
# COMPACT_ATOMS: atom_id res chain seq x y z
N MET A 1 -33.64 26.36 2.28
CA MET A 1 -34.06 24.96 2.48
C MET A 1 -32.80 24.15 2.78
N GLU A 2 -32.17 24.27 3.95
CA GLU A 2 -32.60 24.01 5.34
C GLU A 2 -32.45 22.53 5.79
N ASN A 3 -31.40 22.32 6.60
CA ASN A 3 -31.35 21.53 7.84
C ASN A 3 -32.26 20.30 8.03
N ARG A 4 -31.62 19.13 8.17
CA ARG A 4 -31.64 18.27 9.40
C ARG A 4 -30.24 17.62 9.53
N ALA A 5 -29.50 17.54 10.64
CA ALA A 5 -29.76 17.51 12.09
C ALA A 5 -30.33 16.15 12.61
N MET A 6 -29.81 15.50 13.67
CA MET A 6 -28.55 15.66 14.44
C MET A 6 -28.34 14.44 15.37
N ALA A 7 -27.10 14.21 15.82
CA ALA A 7 -26.69 13.59 17.10
C ALA A 7 -27.09 12.14 17.48
N ARG A 8 -26.10 11.38 17.97
CA ARG A 8 -26.09 10.90 19.38
C ARG A 8 -24.69 10.47 19.84
N ALA A 9 -24.35 10.82 21.07
CA ALA A 9 -23.20 10.32 21.80
C ALA A 9 -23.64 9.95 23.23
N THR A 10 -23.08 8.90 23.81
CA THR A 10 -23.31 8.52 25.23
C THR A 10 -22.05 7.94 25.83
N PHE A 11 -21.62 8.49 26.97
CA PHE A 11 -20.54 7.98 27.82
C PHE A 11 -21.03 6.83 28.72
N ILE A 12 -20.20 5.80 28.94
CA ILE A 12 -20.27 4.93 30.12
C ILE A 12 -18.85 4.68 30.63
N THR A 13 -18.64 4.83 31.94
CA THR A 13 -17.35 4.62 32.63
C THR A 13 -17.38 3.35 33.49
N ARG A 14 -16.23 2.67 33.62
CA ARG A 14 -15.92 1.75 34.75
C ARG A 14 -14.42 1.55 34.94
N THR A 15 -14.02 0.90 36.03
CA THR A 15 -12.78 1.24 36.76
C THR A 15 -11.87 0.06 37.16
N GLY A 16 -10.66 -0.01 36.58
CA GLY A 16 -9.44 -0.70 37.10
C GLY A 16 -9.54 -2.21 37.47
N PRO A 17 -8.55 -2.78 38.20
CA PRO A 17 -7.15 -2.34 38.38
C PRO A 17 -6.09 -3.47 38.23
N GLY A 18 -4.79 -3.12 38.14
CA GLY A 18 -3.63 -4.02 38.27
C GLY A 18 -2.46 -3.59 37.35
N PHE A 19 -1.20 -3.39 37.78
CA PHE A 19 -0.19 -4.18 38.53
C PHE A 19 0.66 -5.14 37.67
N MET A 20 1.97 -5.18 37.99
CA MET A 20 3.10 -5.90 37.34
C MET A 20 3.50 -5.33 35.96
N GLN A 21 4.65 -4.67 35.71
CA GLN A 21 6.01 -4.60 36.29
C GLN A 21 7.03 -5.63 35.70
N ILE A 22 8.30 -5.21 35.65
CA ILE A 22 9.56 -5.96 35.44
C ILE A 22 9.99 -6.22 33.99
N LEU A 23 11.15 -5.62 33.63
CA LEU A 23 12.34 -6.12 32.87
C LEU A 23 13.34 -4.92 32.77
N LEU A 24 14.47 -4.96 32.05
CA LEU A 24 15.81 -5.51 32.39
C LEU A 24 16.86 -4.67 31.59
N MET A 25 18.19 -4.57 31.77
CA MET A 25 19.34 -5.16 32.53
C MET A 25 20.38 -4.01 32.75
N LEU A 26 21.56 -4.05 33.42
CA LEU A 26 22.26 -4.79 34.50
C LEU A 26 23.32 -3.77 35.06
N LEU A 27 23.49 -3.54 36.37
CA LEU A 27 24.38 -4.22 37.33
C LEU A 27 25.90 -3.91 37.25
N ALA A 28 26.44 -3.41 38.37
CA ALA A 28 27.83 -3.58 38.82
C ALA A 28 27.85 -3.70 40.37
N VAL A 29 28.86 -4.36 40.96
CA VAL A 29 28.83 -4.84 42.36
C VAL A 29 30.09 -4.46 43.13
N ALA A 30 29.93 -4.09 44.41
CA ALA A 30 30.99 -4.12 45.42
C ALA A 30 30.44 -4.65 46.76
N LEU A 31 31.26 -5.41 47.50
CA LEU A 31 30.88 -6.14 48.72
C LEU A 31 31.36 -5.45 50.00
N ALA A 32 30.67 -5.66 51.11
CA ALA A 32 31.10 -5.29 52.45
C ALA A 32 30.97 -6.49 53.45
N PRO A 33 31.93 -6.69 54.36
CA PRO A 33 31.94 -7.80 55.34
C PRO A 33 31.08 -7.52 56.59
N PRO A 34 30.79 -8.54 57.44
CA PRO A 34 29.78 -8.43 58.50
C PRO A 34 30.20 -7.59 59.71
N GLY A 35 29.21 -7.01 60.38
CA GLY A 35 29.41 -6.12 61.53
C GLY A 35 29.76 -6.83 62.84
N PHE A 36 30.48 -6.11 63.71
CA PHE A 36 30.69 -6.46 65.11
C PHE A 36 29.76 -5.65 66.02
N ALA A 37 29.21 -6.29 67.05
CA ALA A 37 28.28 -5.64 67.98
C ALA A 37 29.01 -4.80 69.05
N ALA A 38 28.48 -3.61 69.33
CA ALA A 38 28.77 -2.85 70.55
C ALA A 38 27.46 -2.72 71.35
N LYS A 39 27.53 -3.03 72.65
CA LYS A 39 26.36 -3.18 73.53
C LYS A 39 26.07 -1.86 74.27
N GLY A 40 24.80 -1.50 74.41
CA GLY A 40 24.38 -0.27 75.10
C GLY A 40 24.61 -0.28 76.61
N GLY A 41 24.78 0.93 77.17
CA GLY A 41 24.91 1.22 78.60
C GLY A 41 25.38 2.68 78.77
N ASN A 42 24.51 3.69 78.88
CA ASN A 42 23.57 4.02 79.97
C ASN A 42 24.19 4.89 81.08
N GLY A 43 23.61 6.09 81.27
CA GLY A 43 23.68 6.87 82.51
C GLY A 43 24.72 8.00 82.54
N GLY A 44 24.33 9.14 83.12
CA GLY A 44 25.22 10.27 83.44
C GLY A 44 24.71 11.61 82.89
N GLY A 45 24.00 12.38 83.71
CA GLY A 45 23.59 13.74 83.36
C GLY A 45 24.69 14.78 83.59
N GLY A 46 24.68 15.85 82.80
CA GLY A 46 25.57 17.00 82.98
C GLY A 46 25.10 18.16 82.11
N ASN A 47 24.86 19.34 82.71
CA ASN A 47 24.42 20.52 81.97
C ASN A 47 25.59 21.13 81.18
N GLY A 48 25.45 21.25 79.87
CA GLY A 48 26.44 21.89 79.01
C GLY A 48 25.94 21.98 77.57
N GLY A 49 25.70 23.20 77.09
CA GLY A 49 25.42 23.45 75.68
C GLY A 49 26.67 23.12 74.86
N GLY A 50 26.62 22.03 74.09
CA GLY A 50 27.69 21.66 73.18
C GLY A 50 27.62 22.48 71.90
N ASP A 51 28.78 22.94 71.42
CA ASP A 51 28.88 23.75 70.19
C ASP A 51 28.17 23.05 69.00
N SER A 52 27.16 23.71 68.45
CA SER A 52 26.47 23.31 67.21
C SER A 52 26.84 24.28 66.09
N TYR A 53 26.94 23.75 64.86
CA TYR A 53 27.45 24.47 63.71
C TYR A 53 26.55 24.25 62.49
N THR A 54 26.41 25.29 61.68
CA THR A 54 25.61 25.26 60.45
C THR A 54 26.33 24.58 59.29
N VAL A 55 25.55 24.13 58.31
CA VAL A 55 26.05 23.66 57.01
C VAL A 55 25.44 24.54 55.92
N GLY A 56 26.26 25.01 55.00
CA GLY A 56 25.90 25.92 53.95
C GLY A 56 27.01 26.06 52.89
N GLY A 57 26.81 27.00 51.99
CA GLY A 57 27.59 27.08 50.76
C GLY A 57 27.03 28.13 49.79
N SER A 58 27.23 27.91 48.50
CA SER A 58 26.65 28.74 47.44
C SER A 58 26.15 27.93 46.26
N VAL A 59 25.07 28.41 45.65
CA VAL A 59 24.57 27.95 44.34
C VAL A 59 25.00 28.95 43.27
N SER A 60 25.41 28.44 42.11
CA SER A 60 25.87 29.24 40.97
C SER A 60 25.46 28.59 39.65
N GLY A 61 25.26 29.40 38.61
CA GLY A 61 24.98 28.95 37.24
C GLY A 61 23.50 28.79 36.88
N LEU A 62 22.56 28.95 37.82
CA LEU A 62 21.12 28.97 37.51
C LEU A 62 20.75 30.21 36.67
N GLN A 63 19.71 30.09 35.84
CA GLN A 63 19.07 31.22 35.16
C GLN A 63 18.15 32.00 36.12
N SER A 64 17.65 33.16 35.67
CA SER A 64 16.77 33.99 36.48
C SER A 64 15.42 33.32 36.73
N ALA A 65 15.02 33.25 38.00
CA ALA A 65 13.83 32.57 38.54
C ALA A 65 13.93 31.03 38.73
N ASP A 66 14.98 30.38 38.23
CA ASP A 66 15.20 28.95 38.49
C ASP A 66 15.71 28.69 39.92
N VAL A 67 15.35 27.52 40.45
CA VAL A 67 15.72 27.06 41.79
C VAL A 67 16.11 25.58 41.80
N VAL A 68 17.10 25.23 42.62
CA VAL A 68 17.49 23.84 42.92
C VAL A 68 17.02 23.47 44.32
N THR A 69 16.61 22.21 44.54
CA THR A 69 16.34 21.70 45.89
C THR A 69 17.49 20.81 46.36
N LEU A 70 18.09 21.20 47.48
CA LEU A 70 19.20 20.52 48.13
C LEU A 70 18.70 19.78 49.37
N GLN A 71 19.18 18.56 49.58
CA GLN A 71 18.88 17.71 50.72
C GLN A 71 20.16 17.53 51.56
N MET A 72 20.10 17.92 52.83
CA MET A 72 21.09 17.57 53.85
C MET A 72 20.65 16.31 54.59
N GLU A 73 21.58 15.39 54.79
CA GLU A 73 21.45 14.18 55.61
C GLU A 73 22.52 14.16 56.70
N SER A 74 22.13 13.83 57.94
CA SER A 74 23.03 13.67 59.09
C SER A 74 22.52 12.58 60.03
N GLY A 75 23.03 11.35 59.88
CA GLY A 75 22.67 10.22 60.75
C GLY A 75 21.24 9.73 60.52
N SER A 76 20.28 10.26 61.30
CA SER A 76 18.84 9.99 61.15
C SER A 76 18.00 11.27 61.11
N SER A 77 18.62 12.42 60.83
CA SER A 77 17.95 13.71 60.63
C SER A 77 18.25 14.25 59.24
N SER A 78 17.22 14.74 58.57
CA SER A 78 17.26 15.25 57.21
C SER A 78 16.62 16.64 57.11
N GLU A 79 17.10 17.48 56.20
CA GLU A 79 16.56 18.83 55.94
C GLU A 79 16.68 19.18 54.45
N ALA A 80 15.61 19.69 53.84
CA ALA A 80 15.61 20.17 52.46
C ALA A 80 15.52 21.70 52.40
N ILE A 81 16.23 22.31 51.44
CA ILE A 81 16.13 23.74 51.12
C ILE A 81 16.04 23.93 49.60
N THR A 82 15.11 24.77 49.15
CA THR A 82 14.98 25.18 47.75
C THR A 82 15.53 26.60 47.60
N THR A 83 16.49 26.81 46.70
CA THR A 83 17.19 28.10 46.54
C THR A 83 17.59 28.38 45.10
N GLY A 84 17.67 29.67 44.74
CA GLY A 84 18.32 30.15 43.52
C GLY A 84 19.82 30.42 43.73
N ASN A 85 20.44 31.14 42.79
CA ASN A 85 21.83 31.59 42.89
C ASN A 85 22.11 32.41 44.16
N GLY A 86 23.30 32.23 44.74
CA GLY A 86 23.76 32.95 45.92
C GLY A 86 24.12 32.04 47.10
N PRO A 87 24.41 32.60 48.28
CA PRO A 87 24.71 31.82 49.47
C PRO A 87 23.46 31.13 50.03
N PHE A 88 23.62 29.91 50.53
CA PHE A 88 22.58 29.16 51.25
C PHE A 88 23.13 28.57 52.56
N THR A 89 22.25 28.39 53.54
CA THR A 89 22.55 27.72 54.82
C THR A 89 21.33 26.93 55.27
N PHE A 90 21.54 25.68 55.67
CA PHE A 90 20.50 24.86 56.32
C PHE A 90 20.24 25.38 57.74
N ALA A 91 18.96 25.38 58.15
CA ALA A 91 18.51 25.99 59.39
C ALA A 91 18.86 25.16 60.64
N ASN A 92 19.01 23.83 60.53
CA ASN A 92 19.40 22.99 61.65
C ASN A 92 20.92 22.99 61.85
N SER A 93 21.39 23.70 62.88
CA SER A 93 22.77 23.57 63.37
C SER A 93 23.04 22.17 63.93
N LEU A 94 24.00 21.47 63.36
CA LEU A 94 24.37 20.10 63.73
C LEU A 94 25.46 20.09 64.82
N PRO A 95 25.41 19.17 65.80
CA PRO A 95 26.44 19.07 66.84
C PRO A 95 27.86 18.80 66.31
N ARG A 96 28.86 19.23 67.08
CA ARG A 96 30.25 18.84 66.89
C ARG A 96 30.41 17.31 66.75
N ARG A 97 31.17 16.89 65.72
CA ARG A 97 31.39 15.51 65.24
C ARG A 97 30.25 14.86 64.44
N SER A 98 29.13 15.55 64.18
CA SER A 98 28.16 15.07 63.19
C SER A 98 28.78 15.01 61.80
N SER A 99 28.52 13.91 61.08
CA SER A 99 28.77 13.78 59.65
C SER A 99 27.59 14.34 58.86
N TYR A 100 27.84 15.12 57.82
CA TYR A 100 26.81 15.64 56.92
C TYR A 100 27.03 15.13 55.49
N SER A 101 25.96 15.06 54.71
CA SER A 101 25.97 14.85 53.27
C SER A 101 24.90 15.72 52.62
N VAL A 102 25.27 16.52 51.63
CA VAL A 102 24.38 17.39 50.83
C VAL A 102 24.32 16.86 49.41
N THR A 103 23.12 16.63 48.90
CA THR A 103 22.84 16.19 47.54
C THR A 103 21.77 17.07 46.89
N VAL A 104 21.64 17.05 45.57
CA VAL A 104 20.44 17.58 44.90
C VAL A 104 19.33 16.54 45.04
N SER A 105 18.17 16.94 45.54
CA SER A 105 16.95 16.11 45.63
C SER A 105 15.90 16.46 44.58
N ALA A 106 15.94 17.68 44.02
CA ALA A 106 15.25 18.01 42.79
C ALA A 106 16.09 18.97 41.93
N GLN A 107 16.32 18.57 40.68
CA GLN A 107 16.95 19.41 39.65
C GLN A 107 15.94 20.46 39.12
N PRO A 108 16.40 21.61 38.59
CA PRO A 108 15.59 22.47 37.75
C PRO A 108 15.18 21.75 36.45
N GLU A 109 14.09 22.17 35.81
CA GLU A 109 13.51 21.48 34.63
C GLU A 109 14.44 21.47 33.41
N ALA A 110 15.28 22.51 33.25
CA ALA A 110 16.19 22.69 32.11
C ALA A 110 17.69 22.65 32.46
N ALA A 111 18.07 22.27 33.69
CA ALA A 111 19.46 22.31 34.15
C ALA A 111 19.88 21.10 34.97
N THR A 112 21.18 20.79 34.92
CA THR A 112 21.82 19.82 35.81
C THR A 112 22.69 20.55 36.83
N CYS A 113 22.34 20.44 38.11
CA CYS A 113 23.15 20.89 39.23
C CYS A 113 23.95 19.73 39.85
N VAL A 114 25.23 19.99 40.15
CA VAL A 114 26.14 19.07 40.84
C VAL A 114 26.65 19.69 42.14
N VAL A 115 26.91 18.86 43.16
CA VAL A 115 27.39 19.31 44.48
C VAL A 115 28.86 18.92 44.69
N GLU A 116 29.72 19.92 44.87
CA GLU A 116 31.11 19.74 45.32
C GLU A 116 31.22 19.98 46.84
N ASN A 117 32.16 19.31 47.50
CA ASN A 117 32.36 19.35 48.96
C ASN A 117 31.10 19.02 49.79
N GLY A 118 30.11 18.36 49.18
CA GLY A 118 28.79 18.12 49.77
C GLY A 118 28.80 17.27 51.04
N SER A 119 29.86 16.51 51.33
CA SER A 119 29.95 15.68 52.54
C SER A 119 31.19 15.98 53.38
N GLY A 120 31.09 15.68 54.69
CA GLY A 120 32.18 15.93 55.62
C GLY A 120 31.83 15.63 57.07
N THR A 121 32.61 16.16 58.01
CA THR A 121 32.38 16.02 59.46
C THR A 121 32.66 17.33 60.20
N ILE A 122 31.70 17.74 61.03
CA ILE A 122 31.70 19.03 61.71
C ILE A 122 32.72 19.03 62.85
N ASN A 123 33.59 20.05 62.85
CA ASN A 123 34.76 20.09 63.74
C ASN A 123 34.66 21.14 64.86
N LYS A 124 34.91 22.42 64.55
CA LYS A 124 34.81 23.55 65.50
C LYS A 124 34.46 24.87 64.80
N ARG A 125 33.77 24.77 63.66
CA ARG A 125 33.34 25.88 62.81
C ARG A 125 32.19 25.42 61.93
N ASP A 126 31.41 26.38 61.47
CA ASP A 126 30.44 26.21 60.39
C ASP A 126 31.08 25.71 59.10
N ILE A 127 30.28 25.02 58.30
CA ILE A 127 30.64 24.60 56.94
C ILE A 127 29.99 25.59 55.97
N SER A 128 30.79 26.26 55.16
CA SER A 128 30.33 27.29 54.20
C SER A 128 30.91 27.11 52.79
N ASN A 129 31.43 25.92 52.51
CA ASN A 129 32.19 25.61 51.28
C ASN A 129 31.57 24.50 50.42
N VAL A 130 30.29 24.18 50.64
CA VAL A 130 29.52 23.32 49.72
C VAL A 130 29.23 24.15 48.46
N ASN A 131 29.82 23.77 47.32
CA ASN A 131 29.54 24.46 46.07
C ASN A 131 28.46 23.69 45.32
N VAL A 132 27.46 24.39 44.81
CA VAL A 132 26.51 23.84 43.84
C VAL A 132 26.68 24.58 42.53
N LEU A 133 27.09 23.84 41.50
CA LEU A 133 27.27 24.36 40.15
C LEU A 133 26.17 23.78 39.26
N CYS A 134 25.39 24.65 38.63
CA CYS A 134 24.33 24.30 37.70
C CYS A 134 24.73 24.67 36.28
N SER A 135 24.47 23.78 35.32
CA SER A 135 24.67 24.00 33.90
C SER A 135 23.43 23.64 33.09
N TYR A 136 23.19 24.38 32.02
CA TYR A 136 22.15 24.13 31.04
C TYR A 136 22.81 23.55 29.80
N GLU A 137 22.28 22.43 29.29
CA GLU A 137 22.68 21.96 27.97
C GLU A 137 22.16 22.95 26.91
N PRO A 138 22.94 23.28 25.87
CA PRO A 138 22.47 24.18 24.83
C PRO A 138 21.34 23.52 24.03
N VAL A 139 20.13 24.08 24.12
CA VAL A 139 19.04 23.72 23.22
C VAL A 139 19.46 24.09 21.80
N ALA A 140 19.80 23.09 20.99
CA ALA A 140 20.16 23.29 19.60
C ALA A 140 18.99 23.91 18.84
N THR A 141 19.23 25.04 18.17
CA THR A 141 18.24 25.65 17.28
C THR A 141 18.02 24.73 16.08
N THR A 142 16.82 24.16 16.01
CA THR A 142 16.36 23.31 14.90
C THR A 142 15.54 24.09 13.90
N TYR A 143 15.69 23.76 12.63
CA TYR A 143 15.01 24.37 11.51
C TYR A 143 14.36 23.30 10.62
N SER A 144 13.23 23.63 10.03
CA SER A 144 12.46 22.72 9.18
C SER A 144 13.08 22.57 7.78
N ILE A 145 12.83 21.42 7.15
CA ILE A 145 13.15 21.15 5.74
C ILE A 145 11.82 20.98 5.00
N GLY A 146 11.62 21.75 3.95
CA GLY A 146 10.36 21.82 3.20
C GLY A 146 10.55 22.44 1.82
N GLY A 147 9.44 22.63 1.13
CA GLY A 147 9.47 22.95 -0.29
C GLY A 147 8.11 23.01 -0.95
N THR A 148 8.10 22.93 -2.27
CA THR A 148 6.89 22.93 -3.10
C THR A 148 6.84 21.71 -4.01
N LEU A 149 5.66 21.11 -4.14
CA LEU A 149 5.35 20.03 -5.08
C LEU A 149 4.44 20.56 -6.20
N SER A 150 4.82 20.29 -7.45
CA SER A 150 4.10 20.70 -8.65
C SER A 150 4.04 19.60 -9.71
N GLY A 151 2.99 19.61 -10.53
CA GLY A 151 2.80 18.67 -11.65
C GLY A 151 2.32 17.26 -11.29
N LEU A 152 2.10 16.95 -10.01
CA LEU A 152 1.51 15.67 -9.58
C LEU A 152 0.07 15.56 -10.11
N ALA A 153 -0.28 14.41 -10.69
CA ALA A 153 -1.62 14.13 -11.20
C ALA A 153 -2.66 13.94 -10.09
N GLU A 154 -3.93 14.19 -10.40
CA GLU A 154 -5.03 14.06 -9.43
C GLU A 154 -5.26 12.59 -9.07
N GLY A 155 -5.28 12.28 -7.77
CA GLY A 155 -5.38 10.91 -7.25
C GLY A 155 -4.06 10.14 -7.15
N SER A 156 -2.96 10.67 -7.69
CA SER A 156 -1.61 10.10 -7.55
C SER A 156 -0.94 10.50 -6.24
N SER A 157 0.19 9.87 -5.91
CA SER A 157 1.08 10.33 -4.82
C SER A 157 2.55 10.11 -5.16
N VAL A 158 3.43 10.88 -4.50
CA VAL A 158 4.89 10.73 -4.54
C VAL A 158 5.39 10.58 -3.11
N THR A 159 6.39 9.73 -2.89
CA THR A 159 7.06 9.62 -1.58
C THR A 159 8.45 10.22 -1.66
N LEU A 160 8.71 11.23 -0.83
CA LEU A 160 10.04 11.81 -0.64
C LEU A 160 10.73 11.15 0.56
N SER A 161 12.06 11.10 0.57
CA SER A 161 12.82 10.78 1.77
C SER A 161 13.92 11.81 2.04
N ASN A 162 14.10 12.19 3.31
CA ASN A 162 15.20 13.02 3.79
C ASN A 162 15.89 12.30 4.96
N LEU A 163 17.17 11.95 4.80
CA LEU A 163 17.97 11.21 5.80
C LEU A 163 17.36 9.87 6.29
N GLY A 164 16.37 9.31 5.57
CA GLY A 164 15.63 8.10 5.96
C GLY A 164 14.30 8.35 6.67
N GLU A 165 13.91 9.61 6.93
CA GLU A 165 12.50 9.96 7.18
C GLU A 165 11.76 9.99 5.84
N GLU A 166 10.56 9.41 5.76
CA GLU A 166 9.73 9.39 4.55
C GLU A 166 8.51 10.33 4.69
N LEU A 167 8.13 10.97 3.59
CA LEU A 167 7.01 11.90 3.49
C LEU A 167 6.21 11.63 2.21
N VAL A 168 4.98 11.13 2.37
CA VAL A 168 4.04 10.89 1.27
C VAL A 168 3.26 12.16 0.96
N LEU A 169 3.25 12.58 -0.30
CA LEU A 169 2.53 13.75 -0.80
C LEU A 169 1.51 13.33 -1.86
N ALA A 170 0.23 13.64 -1.65
CA ALA A 170 -0.89 13.26 -2.50
C ALA A 170 -1.63 14.45 -3.16
N ALA A 171 -1.02 15.65 -3.12
CA ALA A 171 -1.54 16.86 -3.75
C ALA A 171 -0.41 17.86 -4.02
N ASN A 172 -0.57 18.69 -5.05
CA ASN A 172 0.34 19.81 -5.33
C ASN A 172 0.19 20.91 -4.26
N GLY A 173 1.29 21.56 -3.90
CA GLY A 173 1.34 22.61 -2.87
C GLY A 173 2.62 22.59 -2.04
N ASP A 174 2.62 23.35 -0.95
CA ASP A 174 3.74 23.45 -0.01
C ASP A 174 3.83 22.18 0.86
N PHE A 175 5.05 21.74 1.20
CA PHE A 175 5.30 20.60 2.08
C PHE A 175 6.41 20.88 3.10
N THR A 176 6.45 20.09 4.17
CA THR A 176 7.51 20.15 5.20
C THR A 176 7.69 18.77 5.82
N PHE A 177 8.94 18.36 6.04
CA PHE A 177 9.30 17.13 6.75
C PHE A 177 8.97 17.26 8.25
N PRO A 178 8.41 16.23 8.91
CA PRO A 178 8.08 16.27 10.34
C PRO A 178 9.28 16.54 11.25
N SER A 179 10.47 16.03 10.91
CA SER A 179 11.67 16.19 11.72
C SER A 179 12.48 17.44 11.33
N ALA A 180 12.49 18.44 12.22
CA ALA A 180 13.38 19.58 12.11
C ALA A 180 14.84 19.19 12.43
N LEU A 181 15.79 19.76 11.69
CA LEU A 181 17.23 19.45 11.80
C LEU A 181 17.98 20.58 12.52
N ALA A 182 18.99 20.24 13.33
CA ALA A 182 19.79 21.23 14.05
C ALA A 182 20.65 22.08 13.10
N ASP A 183 20.99 23.31 13.50
CA ASP A 183 21.87 24.19 12.72
C ASP A 183 23.20 23.50 12.34
N GLY A 184 23.65 23.72 11.10
CA GLY A 184 24.82 23.03 10.54
C GLY A 184 24.59 21.57 10.11
N THR A 185 23.39 21.01 10.27
CA THR A 185 23.06 19.65 9.79
C THR A 185 22.86 19.62 8.28
N GLY A 186 23.44 18.64 7.59
CA GLY A 186 23.21 18.41 6.16
C GLY A 186 21.86 17.72 5.90
N TYR A 187 21.16 18.12 4.84
CA TYR A 187 19.93 17.48 4.36
C TYR A 187 20.13 16.90 2.95
N ASN A 188 19.33 15.89 2.59
CA ASN A 188 19.33 15.30 1.25
C ASN A 188 17.96 14.68 0.96
N VAL A 189 17.10 15.43 0.27
CA VAL A 189 15.76 15.05 -0.16
C VAL A 189 15.83 14.30 -1.50
N THR A 190 15.37 13.06 -1.50
CA THR A 190 15.26 12.21 -2.69
C THR A 190 13.80 11.79 -2.92
N VAL A 191 13.48 11.30 -4.13
CA VAL A 191 12.24 10.54 -4.33
C VAL A 191 12.50 9.10 -3.94
N ALA A 192 11.75 8.60 -2.95
CA ALA A 192 11.78 7.21 -2.50
C ALA A 192 10.84 6.32 -3.33
N ALA A 193 9.68 6.86 -3.74
CA ALA A 193 8.76 6.21 -4.66
C ALA A 193 8.12 7.23 -5.62
N GLN A 194 8.12 6.91 -6.91
CA GLN A 194 7.54 7.72 -7.97
C GLN A 194 6.02 7.50 -8.09
N PRO A 195 5.24 8.46 -8.62
CA PRO A 195 3.85 8.22 -9.01
C PRO A 195 3.78 7.35 -10.27
N ALA A 196 2.84 6.42 -10.32
CA ALA A 196 2.53 5.69 -11.56
C ALA A 196 2.22 6.66 -12.72
N GLY A 197 2.77 6.40 -13.90
CA GLY A 197 2.60 7.26 -15.09
C GLY A 197 3.32 8.62 -15.03
N GLN A 198 4.12 8.92 -14.00
CA GLN A 198 4.88 10.16 -13.88
C GLN A 198 6.35 9.94 -13.50
N SER A 199 7.14 11.01 -13.61
CA SER A 199 8.50 11.07 -13.09
C SER A 199 8.69 12.41 -12.37
N CYS A 200 8.94 12.34 -11.07
CA CYS A 200 9.24 13.50 -10.22
C CYS A 200 10.75 13.66 -10.05
N ALA A 201 11.22 14.90 -10.22
CA ALA A 201 12.60 15.31 -9.97
C ALA A 201 12.66 16.34 -8.83
N VAL A 202 13.73 16.30 -8.04
CA VAL A 202 13.97 17.23 -6.92
C VAL A 202 15.10 18.20 -7.29
N ALA A 203 14.78 19.50 -7.33
CA ALA A 203 15.76 20.58 -7.36
C ALA A 203 15.98 21.14 -5.94
N ASN A 204 17.17 21.71 -5.70
CA ASN A 204 17.65 22.07 -4.36
C ASN A 204 17.61 20.88 -3.36
N ALA A 205 17.82 19.67 -3.88
CA ALA A 205 17.67 18.41 -3.16
C ALA A 205 18.56 18.28 -1.90
N ALA A 206 19.77 18.84 -1.91
CA ALA A 206 20.73 18.67 -0.82
C ALA A 206 21.45 19.98 -0.47
N GLY A 207 21.75 20.15 0.81
CA GLY A 207 22.39 21.34 1.36
C GLY A 207 22.68 21.19 2.84
N THR A 208 22.80 22.32 3.54
CA THR A 208 23.07 22.37 4.99
C THR A 208 22.23 23.46 5.62
N VAL A 209 21.61 23.16 6.77
CA VAL A 209 20.89 24.14 7.59
C VAL A 209 21.85 25.24 8.06
N SER A 210 21.44 26.50 7.93
CA SER A 210 22.28 27.67 8.19
C SER A 210 21.46 28.82 8.79
N GLY A 211 20.99 28.65 10.02
CA GLY A 211 20.30 29.68 10.81
C GLY A 211 18.87 30.04 10.38
N ALA A 212 18.29 29.30 9.44
CA ALA A 212 16.93 29.50 8.92
C ALA A 212 16.32 28.18 8.40
N ASP A 213 15.00 28.14 8.28
CA ASP A 213 14.25 27.08 7.61
C ASP A 213 14.62 26.95 6.13
N VAL A 214 14.71 25.70 5.64
CA VAL A 214 14.90 25.39 4.23
C VAL A 214 13.52 25.18 3.61
N ALA A 215 13.12 26.06 2.71
CA ALA A 215 11.78 26.07 2.09
C ALA A 215 11.81 26.13 0.55
N ASP A 216 13.00 25.97 -0.05
CA ASP A 216 13.24 26.12 -1.50
C ASP A 216 13.48 24.78 -2.23
N VAL A 217 13.31 23.64 -1.54
CA VAL A 217 13.27 22.33 -2.20
C VAL A 217 12.10 22.34 -3.19
N THR A 218 12.36 22.01 -4.45
CA THR A 218 11.35 22.07 -5.51
C THR A 218 11.18 20.70 -6.13
N VAL A 219 9.98 20.13 -6.02
CA VAL A 219 9.63 18.84 -6.61
C VAL A 219 8.72 19.07 -7.81
N SER A 220 9.18 18.67 -8.98
CA SER A 220 8.45 18.81 -10.24
C SER A 220 8.19 17.43 -10.82
N CYS A 221 6.93 17.06 -10.95
CA CYS A 221 6.47 15.83 -11.57
C CYS A 221 6.00 16.10 -13.00
N GLU A 222 6.54 15.37 -13.97
CA GLU A 222 6.07 15.38 -15.35
C GLU A 222 5.41 14.05 -15.68
N THR A 223 4.33 14.06 -16.49
CA THR A 223 3.74 12.82 -16.99
C THR A 223 4.75 12.10 -17.88
N THR A 224 5.10 10.88 -17.53
CA THR A 224 5.97 10.03 -18.34
C THR A 224 5.22 9.72 -19.62
N ALA A 225 5.69 10.29 -20.74
CA ALA A 225 5.08 10.10 -22.05
C ALA A 225 5.38 8.68 -22.56
N VAL A 226 4.63 7.70 -22.04
CA VAL A 226 4.68 6.30 -22.47
C VAL A 226 4.39 6.27 -23.96
N THR A 227 5.42 6.00 -24.76
CA THR A 227 5.23 5.74 -26.18
C THR A 227 4.66 4.33 -26.27
N LEU A 228 3.33 4.24 -26.28
CA LEU A 228 2.62 3.00 -26.53
C LEU A 228 3.14 2.44 -27.87
N THR A 229 3.76 1.27 -27.83
CA THR A 229 4.49 0.70 -28.98
C THR A 229 4.01 -0.68 -29.35
N ARG A 230 3.46 -1.44 -28.39
CA ARG A 230 3.13 -2.84 -28.61
C ARG A 230 2.01 -3.34 -27.70
N LEU A 231 1.02 -3.97 -28.32
CA LEU A 231 -0.07 -4.74 -27.71
C LEU A 231 0.27 -6.23 -27.73
N GLU A 232 0.06 -6.92 -26.61
CA GLU A 232 0.04 -8.38 -26.53
C GLU A 232 -1.30 -8.87 -25.97
N GLY A 233 -1.62 -10.12 -26.30
CA GLY A 233 -2.83 -10.79 -25.85
C GLY A 233 -2.53 -12.09 -25.10
N ALA A 234 -3.03 -12.18 -23.87
CA ALA A 234 -3.24 -13.43 -23.15
C ALA A 234 -4.73 -13.80 -23.25
N GLY A 235 -5.06 -14.96 -23.83
CA GLY A 235 -6.45 -15.36 -24.01
C GLY A 235 -6.67 -16.74 -24.62
N ASP A 236 -7.92 -17.02 -24.99
CA ASP A 236 -8.36 -18.30 -25.52
C ASP A 236 -8.85 -18.30 -26.99
N SER A 237 -9.82 -19.14 -27.32
CA SER A 237 -10.46 -19.25 -28.63
C SER A 237 -11.23 -18.00 -29.02
N ILE A 238 -11.72 -17.21 -28.05
CA ILE A 238 -12.35 -15.91 -28.32
C ILE A 238 -11.30 -14.94 -28.91
N MET A 239 -10.17 -14.72 -28.22
CA MET A 239 -9.03 -13.94 -28.72
C MET A 239 -8.47 -14.46 -30.06
N ARG A 240 -8.48 -15.77 -30.31
CA ARG A 240 -7.99 -16.37 -31.57
C ARG A 240 -9.00 -16.35 -32.73
N GLY A 241 -10.19 -15.81 -32.51
CA GLY A 241 -11.21 -15.67 -33.56
C GLY A 241 -11.82 -17.01 -34.00
N TYR A 242 -11.92 -17.99 -33.08
CA TYR A 242 -12.33 -19.36 -33.39
C TYR A 242 -13.66 -19.40 -34.17
N ASN A 243 -13.58 -19.93 -35.39
CA ASN A 243 -14.70 -20.06 -36.34
C ASN A 243 -15.52 -18.79 -36.61
N ALA A 244 -14.95 -17.60 -36.39
CA ALA A 244 -15.68 -16.32 -36.42
C ALA A 244 -16.39 -16.00 -37.77
N SER A 245 -15.90 -16.53 -38.90
CA SER A 245 -16.54 -16.37 -40.22
C SER A 245 -17.51 -17.49 -40.60
N CYS A 246 -17.70 -18.52 -39.77
CA CYS A 246 -18.57 -19.64 -40.12
C CYS A 246 -20.05 -19.24 -39.96
N THR A 247 -20.85 -19.49 -40.99
CA THR A 247 -22.24 -19.02 -41.11
C THR A 247 -23.30 -20.12 -40.96
N GLY A 248 -22.87 -21.37 -40.82
CA GLY A 248 -23.73 -22.54 -40.71
C GLY A 248 -22.95 -23.74 -40.17
N ASN A 249 -23.66 -24.85 -39.95
CA ASN A 249 -23.08 -26.11 -39.50
C ASN A 249 -23.83 -27.36 -40.01
N THR A 250 -24.94 -27.22 -40.74
CA THR A 250 -25.72 -28.36 -41.27
C THR A 250 -25.27 -28.82 -42.66
N GLY A 251 -24.61 -27.95 -43.44
CA GLY A 251 -24.12 -28.27 -44.78
C GLY A 251 -22.79 -29.02 -44.78
N PHE A 252 -22.58 -29.85 -45.81
CA PHE A 252 -21.32 -30.58 -46.01
C PHE A 252 -20.09 -29.66 -46.09
N LEU A 253 -20.24 -28.44 -46.63
CA LEU A 253 -19.16 -27.44 -46.68
C LEU A 253 -18.99 -26.67 -45.37
N ASP A 254 -20.06 -26.52 -44.58
CA ASP A 254 -20.05 -25.81 -43.30
C ASP A 254 -19.20 -26.55 -42.25
N LEU A 255 -19.27 -27.88 -42.27
CA LEU A 255 -18.48 -28.75 -41.39
C LEU A 255 -16.96 -28.56 -41.60
N PHE A 256 -16.52 -28.25 -42.83
CA PHE A 256 -15.13 -27.87 -43.08
C PHE A 256 -14.76 -26.52 -42.46
N CYS A 257 -15.69 -25.56 -42.43
CA CYS A 257 -15.48 -24.27 -41.77
C CYS A 257 -15.22 -24.47 -40.28
N TYR A 258 -16.10 -25.21 -39.58
CA TYR A 258 -15.91 -25.55 -38.17
C TYR A 258 -14.57 -26.26 -37.89
N SER A 259 -14.19 -27.21 -38.77
CA SER A 259 -12.90 -27.92 -38.64
C SER A 259 -11.66 -27.04 -38.87
N GLY A 260 -11.83 -25.81 -39.36
CA GLY A 260 -10.76 -24.83 -39.55
C GLY A 260 -10.27 -24.20 -38.24
N GLY A 261 -11.13 -24.11 -37.23
CA GLY A 261 -10.75 -23.63 -35.89
C GLY A 261 -10.36 -22.14 -35.85
N ASP A 262 -9.11 -21.86 -35.49
CA ASP A 262 -8.63 -20.49 -35.22
C ASP A 262 -8.53 -19.63 -36.47
N GLN A 263 -9.40 -18.64 -36.59
CA GLN A 263 -9.35 -17.66 -37.68
C GLN A 263 -8.67 -16.39 -37.19
N ASN A 264 -7.36 -16.49 -36.94
CA ASN A 264 -6.54 -15.44 -36.31
C ASN A 264 -6.64 -14.05 -36.98
N GLN A 265 -6.97 -14.00 -38.28
CA GLN A 265 -7.25 -12.77 -39.03
C GLN A 265 -8.54 -12.04 -38.60
N ASN A 266 -9.48 -12.73 -37.96
CA ASN A 266 -10.76 -12.18 -37.50
C ASN A 266 -10.78 -11.85 -35.99
N SER A 267 -9.61 -11.83 -35.33
CA SER A 267 -9.47 -11.53 -33.90
C SER A 267 -9.84 -10.09 -33.54
N PHE A 268 -10.53 -9.91 -32.41
CA PHE A 268 -10.81 -8.59 -31.83
C PHE A 268 -9.54 -7.80 -31.44
N LEU A 269 -8.43 -8.49 -31.18
CA LEU A 269 -7.19 -7.89 -30.67
C LEU A 269 -6.32 -7.32 -31.80
N ASP A 270 -5.96 -8.17 -32.76
CA ASP A 270 -4.92 -7.96 -33.79
C ASP A 270 -5.33 -8.55 -35.15
N GLY A 271 -6.65 -8.70 -35.41
CA GLY A 271 -7.17 -9.32 -36.63
C GLY A 271 -6.90 -8.51 -37.90
N SER A 272 -6.15 -9.07 -38.84
CA SER A 272 -5.79 -8.45 -40.13
C SER A 272 -6.89 -8.49 -41.22
N SER A 273 -8.13 -8.84 -40.87
CA SER A 273 -9.27 -8.98 -41.79
C SER A 273 -9.97 -7.64 -41.93
N SER A 274 -10.18 -7.13 -43.15
CA SER A 274 -10.87 -5.86 -43.40
C SER A 274 -12.35 -5.82 -42.96
N ASN A 275 -12.86 -6.93 -42.40
CA ASN A 275 -14.19 -7.02 -41.81
C ASN A 275 -14.17 -6.86 -40.28
N VAL A 276 -13.00 -6.66 -39.66
CA VAL A 276 -12.80 -6.40 -38.23
C VAL A 276 -12.08 -5.07 -38.04
N VAL A 277 -12.50 -4.30 -37.04
CA VAL A 277 -11.80 -3.10 -36.55
C VAL A 277 -11.27 -3.40 -35.15
N SER A 278 -10.10 -4.04 -35.13
CA SER A 278 -9.46 -4.60 -33.94
C SER A 278 -8.93 -3.53 -32.98
N LEU A 279 -8.48 -3.94 -31.79
CA LEU A 279 -7.79 -3.05 -30.86
C LEU A 279 -6.47 -2.53 -31.47
N LEU A 280 -5.74 -3.36 -32.22
CA LEU A 280 -4.55 -2.98 -32.97
C LEU A 280 -4.84 -1.90 -34.02
N ASP A 281 -5.92 -2.01 -34.80
CA ASP A 281 -6.30 -0.99 -35.80
C ASP A 281 -6.57 0.37 -35.15
N ARG A 282 -7.19 0.35 -33.96
CA ARG A 282 -7.56 1.54 -33.20
C ARG A 282 -6.32 2.22 -32.58
N TYR A 283 -5.38 1.44 -32.05
CA TYR A 283 -4.08 1.98 -31.62
C TYR A 283 -3.24 2.48 -32.80
N LEU A 284 -3.21 1.79 -33.94
CA LEU A 284 -2.53 2.23 -35.16
C LEU A 284 -3.09 3.55 -35.70
N ALA A 285 -4.40 3.79 -35.56
CA ALA A 285 -5.04 5.05 -35.91
C ALA A 285 -4.62 6.23 -35.00
N GLN A 286 -4.12 5.95 -33.78
CA GLN A 286 -3.50 6.95 -32.91
C GLN A 286 -1.99 7.08 -33.13
N GLN A 287 -1.28 5.94 -33.25
CA GLN A 287 0.18 5.86 -33.25
C GLN A 287 0.67 4.91 -34.37
N ALA A 288 1.14 5.47 -35.47
CA ALA A 288 1.47 4.71 -36.70
C ALA A 288 2.63 3.69 -36.56
N ASN A 289 3.41 3.74 -35.48
CA ASN A 289 4.49 2.79 -35.18
C ASN A 289 4.05 1.66 -34.23
N PHE A 290 2.78 1.58 -33.86
CA PHE A 290 2.26 0.57 -32.96
C PHE A 290 2.30 -0.84 -33.58
N SER A 291 2.38 -1.86 -32.73
CA SER A 291 2.43 -3.27 -33.14
C SER A 291 1.52 -4.13 -32.26
N GLY A 292 1.11 -5.29 -32.75
CA GLY A 292 0.21 -6.19 -32.03
C GLY A 292 0.60 -7.65 -32.18
N SER A 293 0.19 -8.47 -31.21
CA SER A 293 0.38 -9.91 -31.18
C SER A 293 -0.61 -10.56 -30.22
N LYS A 294 -0.93 -11.83 -30.47
CA LYS A 294 -1.63 -12.74 -29.55
C LYS A 294 -0.87 -14.06 -29.39
N ALA A 295 0.46 -14.06 -29.57
CA ALA A 295 1.26 -15.28 -29.71
C ALA A 295 1.22 -16.20 -28.47
N ALA A 296 0.93 -15.66 -27.29
CA ALA A 296 0.75 -16.43 -26.05
C ALA A 296 -0.64 -17.08 -25.92
N SER A 297 -1.68 -16.54 -26.58
CA SER A 297 -3.04 -17.06 -26.54
C SER A 297 -3.15 -18.47 -27.11
N VAL A 298 -3.98 -19.33 -26.50
CA VAL A 298 -4.20 -20.72 -26.94
C VAL A 298 -5.67 -21.11 -26.75
N SER A 299 -6.29 -21.61 -27.82
CA SER A 299 -7.70 -22.02 -27.80
C SER A 299 -7.94 -23.18 -26.83
N GLY A 300 -8.94 -23.01 -25.96
CA GLY A 300 -9.20 -23.91 -24.82
C GLY A 300 -8.39 -23.62 -23.55
N ALA A 301 -7.64 -22.50 -23.51
CA ALA A 301 -6.94 -22.08 -22.29
C ALA A 301 -7.90 -21.69 -21.16
N GLU A 302 -7.49 -22.00 -19.94
CA GLU A 302 -8.20 -21.70 -18.69
C GLU A 302 -7.33 -20.74 -17.86
N MET A 303 -7.92 -19.75 -17.18
CA MET A 303 -7.20 -18.82 -16.29
C MET A 303 -6.33 -19.57 -15.27
N THR A 304 -6.82 -20.72 -14.82
CA THR A 304 -6.29 -21.53 -13.72
C THR A 304 -5.39 -22.69 -14.16
N ALA A 305 -5.83 -23.52 -15.11
CA ALA A 305 -5.27 -24.86 -15.34
C ALA A 305 -3.94 -24.82 -16.10
N ALA A 306 -2.82 -25.04 -15.41
CA ALA A 306 -1.47 -24.89 -15.96
C ALA A 306 -1.16 -25.82 -17.16
N ASP A 307 -1.79 -27.00 -17.20
CA ASP A 307 -1.73 -27.94 -18.34
C ASP A 307 -2.49 -27.43 -19.59
N LYS A 308 -3.32 -26.40 -19.43
CA LYS A 308 -4.05 -25.70 -20.50
C LYS A 308 -3.47 -24.31 -20.81
N ASN A 309 -2.17 -24.08 -20.58
CA ASN A 309 -1.49 -22.80 -20.88
C ASN A 309 -2.20 -21.60 -20.20
N ASN A 310 -2.21 -21.63 -18.87
CA ASN A 310 -2.96 -20.68 -18.04
C ASN A 310 -2.41 -19.26 -18.06
N PHE A 311 -3.09 -18.32 -17.39
CA PHE A 311 -2.72 -16.90 -17.40
C PHE A 311 -1.26 -16.66 -16.99
N ALA A 312 -0.78 -17.31 -15.92
CA ALA A 312 0.64 -17.25 -15.51
C ALA A 312 1.61 -17.77 -16.58
N SER A 313 1.24 -18.82 -17.31
CA SER A 313 2.02 -19.36 -18.44
C SER A 313 2.07 -18.37 -19.61
N GLN A 314 0.93 -17.75 -19.95
CA GLN A 314 0.83 -16.77 -21.02
C GLN A 314 1.55 -15.47 -20.69
N ALA A 315 1.40 -14.97 -19.45
CA ALA A 315 2.15 -13.83 -18.94
C ALA A 315 3.67 -14.07 -19.02
N SER A 316 4.12 -15.29 -18.64
CA SER A 316 5.54 -15.69 -18.74
C SER A 316 6.04 -15.68 -20.19
N ALA A 317 5.22 -16.11 -21.15
CA ALA A 317 5.56 -16.05 -22.57
C ALA A 317 5.61 -14.61 -23.12
N ILE A 318 4.73 -13.73 -22.62
CA ILE A 318 4.65 -12.32 -23.02
C ILE A 318 5.88 -11.53 -22.56
N VAL A 319 6.28 -11.66 -21.29
CA VAL A 319 7.45 -10.93 -20.75
C VAL A 319 8.79 -11.50 -21.26
N ALA A 320 8.78 -12.75 -21.76
CA ALA A 320 9.91 -13.37 -22.45
C ALA A 320 10.04 -12.97 -23.93
N ALA A 321 9.13 -12.17 -24.48
CA ALA A 321 9.20 -11.70 -25.86
C ALA A 321 10.38 -10.72 -26.07
N THR A 322 11.02 -10.76 -27.24
CA THR A 322 12.19 -9.91 -27.55
C THR A 322 11.91 -8.41 -27.57
N SER A 323 10.63 -8.03 -27.63
CA SER A 323 10.13 -6.66 -27.50
C SER A 323 8.98 -6.70 -26.51
N GLN A 324 9.16 -6.17 -25.30
CA GLN A 324 8.09 -6.14 -24.31
C GLN A 324 6.90 -5.30 -24.80
N PRO A 325 5.65 -5.68 -24.48
CA PRO A 325 4.49 -4.84 -24.75
C PRO A 325 4.41 -3.66 -23.79
N THR A 326 3.69 -2.62 -24.20
CA THR A 326 3.21 -1.53 -23.34
C THR A 326 1.74 -1.69 -22.96
N VAL A 327 1.00 -2.58 -23.65
CA VAL A 327 -0.39 -2.94 -23.33
C VAL A 327 -0.52 -4.45 -23.38
N VAL A 328 -1.06 -5.07 -22.33
CA VAL A 328 -1.41 -6.51 -22.32
C VAL A 328 -2.91 -6.65 -22.07
N VAL A 329 -3.65 -7.20 -23.03
CA VAL A 329 -5.07 -7.53 -22.84
C VAL A 329 -5.19 -8.97 -22.39
N VAL A 330 -5.95 -9.20 -21.31
CA VAL A 330 -6.20 -10.52 -20.73
C VAL A 330 -7.67 -10.88 -20.93
N GLU A 331 -7.93 -11.99 -21.60
CA GLU A 331 -9.26 -12.47 -21.97
C GLU A 331 -9.34 -13.97 -21.69
N LEU A 332 -9.60 -14.33 -20.42
CA LEU A 332 -9.64 -15.70 -19.93
C LEU A 332 -10.79 -15.87 -18.93
N GLY A 333 -11.36 -17.07 -18.90
CA GLY A 333 -12.36 -17.49 -17.90
C GLY A 333 -13.68 -18.00 -18.45
N GLY A 334 -13.92 -17.88 -19.77
CA GLY A 334 -15.03 -18.58 -20.41
C GLY A 334 -14.88 -20.10 -20.26
N ASN A 335 -13.68 -20.63 -20.56
CA ASN A 335 -13.37 -22.06 -20.42
C ASN A 335 -13.47 -22.57 -18.97
N ASP A 336 -13.08 -21.78 -17.96
CA ASP A 336 -13.14 -22.18 -16.55
C ASP A 336 -14.56 -22.24 -15.98
N LEU A 337 -15.53 -21.59 -16.64
CA LEU A 337 -16.98 -21.83 -16.43
C LEU A 337 -17.44 -23.05 -17.26
N CYS A 338 -17.05 -23.12 -18.53
CA CYS A 338 -17.61 -24.05 -19.51
C CYS A 338 -17.17 -25.51 -19.37
N ASN A 339 -15.92 -25.77 -18.96
CA ASN A 339 -15.31 -27.11 -18.94
C ASN A 339 -15.71 -27.91 -17.67
N ARG A 340 -16.97 -27.83 -17.26
CA ARG A 340 -17.52 -28.33 -15.99
C ARG A 340 -18.81 -29.14 -16.22
N SER A 341 -19.15 -30.03 -15.28
CA SER A 341 -20.34 -30.91 -15.39
C SER A 341 -21.49 -30.49 -14.47
N SER A 342 -21.19 -29.74 -13.40
CA SER A 342 -22.11 -29.28 -12.38
C SER A 342 -21.63 -27.96 -11.75
N ASP A 343 -22.52 -27.32 -10.99
CA ASP A 343 -22.21 -26.18 -10.13
C ASP A 343 -21.14 -26.49 -9.07
N ALA A 344 -21.08 -27.74 -8.60
CA ALA A 344 -20.08 -28.21 -7.64
C ALA A 344 -18.65 -28.32 -8.21
N ASP A 345 -18.49 -28.30 -9.54
CA ASP A 345 -17.18 -28.33 -10.21
C ASP A 345 -16.61 -26.91 -10.48
N LEU A 346 -17.42 -25.87 -10.30
CA LEU A 346 -17.01 -24.47 -10.52
C LEU A 346 -15.95 -24.06 -9.48
N TYR A 347 -14.93 -23.30 -9.89
CA TYR A 347 -13.86 -22.92 -8.97
C TYR A 347 -14.34 -21.97 -7.87
N SER A 348 -13.83 -22.21 -6.66
CA SER A 348 -13.98 -21.28 -5.56
C SER A 348 -13.20 -19.98 -5.81
N ASP A 349 -13.67 -18.92 -5.18
CA ASP A 349 -13.12 -17.56 -5.25
C ASP A 349 -11.60 -17.53 -5.03
N ALA A 350 -11.10 -18.30 -4.05
CA ALA A 350 -9.67 -18.36 -3.73
C ALA A 350 -8.83 -19.03 -4.83
N VAL A 351 -9.36 -20.03 -5.53
CA VAL A 351 -8.68 -20.66 -6.68
C VAL A 351 -8.68 -19.71 -7.88
N TRP A 352 -9.78 -18.98 -8.08
CA TRP A 352 -9.89 -17.96 -9.13
C TRP A 352 -8.91 -16.81 -8.92
N GLN A 353 -8.99 -16.20 -7.74
CA GLN A 353 -8.16 -15.07 -7.34
C GLN A 353 -6.67 -15.41 -7.39
N GLY A 354 -6.26 -16.56 -6.86
CA GLY A 354 -4.87 -16.99 -6.90
C GLY A 354 -4.31 -17.20 -8.32
N ALA A 355 -5.16 -17.59 -9.28
CA ALA A 355 -4.76 -17.71 -10.69
C ALA A 355 -4.66 -16.36 -11.40
N VAL A 356 -5.55 -15.42 -11.09
CA VAL A 356 -5.45 -14.01 -11.56
C VAL A 356 -4.17 -13.38 -11.00
N GLN A 357 -3.91 -13.51 -9.70
CA GLN A 357 -2.69 -13.03 -9.04
C GLN A 357 -1.43 -13.62 -9.68
N ALA A 358 -1.36 -14.93 -9.87
CA ALA A 358 -0.18 -15.58 -10.45
C ALA A 358 0.18 -15.12 -11.87
N GLY A 359 -0.76 -14.56 -12.65
CA GLY A 359 -0.46 -13.91 -13.93
C GLY A 359 -0.15 -12.42 -13.81
N LEU A 360 -0.85 -11.70 -12.93
CA LEU A 360 -0.56 -10.29 -12.63
C LEU A 360 0.84 -10.12 -12.03
N ASP A 361 1.25 -10.98 -11.10
CA ASP A 361 2.60 -10.99 -10.51
C ASP A 361 3.70 -11.13 -11.58
N VAL A 362 3.45 -11.87 -12.65
CA VAL A 362 4.42 -12.02 -13.74
C VAL A 362 4.46 -10.77 -14.61
N LEU A 363 3.30 -10.19 -14.98
CA LEU A 363 3.26 -8.99 -15.82
C LEU A 363 3.77 -7.75 -15.08
N VAL A 364 3.20 -7.46 -13.90
CA VAL A 364 3.42 -6.21 -13.16
C VAL A 364 4.87 -6.08 -12.65
N ASN A 365 5.59 -7.18 -12.41
CA ASN A 365 7.00 -7.16 -11.98
C ASN A 365 8.03 -7.16 -13.13
N HIS A 366 7.61 -7.22 -14.41
CA HIS A 366 8.54 -7.35 -15.54
C HIS A 366 8.24 -6.41 -16.73
N LEU A 367 6.99 -6.00 -16.93
CA LEU A 367 6.65 -5.03 -17.98
C LEU A 367 7.31 -3.66 -17.70
N PRO A 368 7.61 -2.85 -18.74
CA PRO A 368 8.16 -1.51 -18.56
C PRO A 368 7.23 -0.56 -17.79
N ASP A 369 7.82 0.36 -17.02
CA ASP A 369 7.12 1.47 -16.36
C ASP A 369 6.14 2.18 -17.32
N GLY A 370 4.91 2.41 -16.85
CA GLY A 370 3.83 3.01 -17.63
C GLY A 370 3.09 2.04 -18.57
N SER A 371 3.37 0.74 -18.52
CA SER A 371 2.56 -0.26 -19.22
C SER A 371 1.20 -0.49 -18.54
N THR A 372 0.20 -0.90 -19.33
CA THR A 372 -1.15 -1.22 -18.83
C THR A 372 -1.47 -2.71 -19.02
N VAL A 373 -1.91 -3.39 -17.96
CA VAL A 373 -2.53 -4.73 -18.02
C VAL A 373 -4.05 -4.57 -17.94
N TYR A 374 -4.76 -4.89 -19.02
CA TYR A 374 -6.19 -4.67 -19.15
C TYR A 374 -6.97 -6.00 -19.12
N LEU A 375 -7.70 -6.22 -18.03
CA LEU A 375 -8.49 -7.41 -17.76
C LEU A 375 -9.89 -7.28 -18.39
N SER A 376 -10.11 -8.00 -19.50
CA SER A 376 -11.43 -8.19 -20.10
C SER A 376 -12.32 -9.00 -19.16
N SER A 377 -13.59 -8.63 -19.06
CA SER A 377 -14.56 -9.32 -18.21
C SER A 377 -15.12 -10.59 -18.85
N VAL A 378 -15.28 -11.64 -18.05
CA VAL A 378 -15.76 -12.97 -18.46
C VAL A 378 -17.20 -12.86 -18.98
N PRO A 379 -17.51 -13.31 -20.21
CA PRO A 379 -18.83 -13.17 -20.82
C PRO A 379 -19.90 -14.05 -20.15
N ARG A 380 -21.18 -13.68 -20.35
CA ARG A 380 -22.35 -14.38 -19.79
C ARG A 380 -22.70 -15.67 -20.55
N VAL A 381 -21.89 -16.72 -20.36
CA VAL A 381 -22.01 -17.99 -21.10
C VAL A 381 -23.39 -18.65 -21.02
N GLN A 382 -24.09 -18.50 -19.88
CA GLN A 382 -25.45 -19.02 -19.68
C GLN A 382 -26.51 -18.35 -20.58
N ASP A 383 -26.31 -17.09 -20.99
CA ASP A 383 -27.26 -16.38 -21.86
C ASP A 383 -27.19 -16.94 -23.30
N LEU A 384 -26.01 -17.42 -23.73
CA LEU A 384 -25.72 -17.81 -25.12
C LEU A 384 -26.59 -18.97 -25.63
N ARG A 385 -27.11 -19.84 -24.75
CA ARG A 385 -28.05 -20.90 -25.14
C ARG A 385 -29.33 -20.34 -25.77
N ALA A 386 -29.87 -19.25 -25.23
CA ALA A 386 -31.04 -18.60 -25.79
C ALA A 386 -30.71 -17.91 -27.14
N VAL A 387 -29.52 -17.31 -27.24
CA VAL A 387 -29.02 -16.64 -28.45
C VAL A 387 -28.83 -17.64 -29.59
N GLY A 388 -28.20 -18.80 -29.33
CA GLY A 388 -28.03 -19.86 -30.32
C GLY A 388 -29.34 -20.49 -30.77
N LEU A 389 -30.28 -20.77 -29.86
CA LEU A 389 -31.61 -21.27 -30.25
C LEU A 389 -32.39 -20.25 -31.08
N ALA A 390 -32.25 -18.94 -30.81
CA ALA A 390 -32.81 -17.88 -31.65
C ALA A 390 -32.12 -17.80 -33.03
N LYS A 391 -30.83 -18.09 -33.13
CA LYS A 391 -30.10 -18.21 -34.40
C LYS A 391 -30.61 -19.38 -35.24
N GLN A 392 -30.68 -20.57 -34.65
CA GLN A 392 -31.23 -21.78 -35.25
C GLN A 392 -32.69 -21.61 -35.73
N ALA A 393 -33.50 -20.81 -35.02
CA ALA A 393 -34.86 -20.48 -35.43
C ALA A 393 -34.94 -19.50 -36.63
N ALA A 394 -33.87 -18.75 -36.92
CA ALA A 394 -33.81 -17.74 -37.97
C ALA A 394 -33.01 -18.17 -39.22
N GLU A 395 -32.02 -19.07 -39.06
CA GLU A 395 -31.02 -19.40 -40.08
C GLU A 395 -31.08 -20.91 -40.42
N SER A 396 -31.64 -21.25 -41.59
CA SER A 396 -31.89 -22.65 -41.99
C SER A 396 -30.65 -23.51 -42.26
N GLY A 397 -29.45 -22.95 -42.16
CA GLY A 397 -28.16 -23.66 -42.22
C GLY A 397 -27.56 -23.99 -40.85
N VAL A 398 -28.28 -23.70 -39.75
CA VAL A 398 -27.77 -23.74 -38.38
C VAL A 398 -28.62 -24.68 -37.50
N ASP A 399 -27.98 -25.67 -36.90
CA ASP A 399 -28.56 -26.55 -35.85
C ASP A 399 -27.66 -26.55 -34.61
N CYS A 400 -27.81 -25.50 -33.79
CA CYS A 400 -27.03 -25.33 -32.56
C CYS A 400 -27.26 -26.45 -31.55
N ALA A 401 -28.51 -26.90 -31.38
CA ALA A 401 -28.86 -27.92 -30.38
C ALA A 401 -28.21 -29.28 -30.68
N SER A 402 -28.23 -29.72 -31.95
CA SER A 402 -27.53 -30.93 -32.39
C SER A 402 -26.02 -30.79 -32.29
N PHE A 403 -25.49 -29.60 -32.64
CA PHE A 403 -24.06 -29.31 -32.60
C PHE A 403 -23.49 -29.35 -31.18
N TRP A 404 -24.09 -28.62 -30.23
CA TRP A 404 -23.66 -28.59 -28.82
C TRP A 404 -23.67 -29.99 -28.18
N SER A 405 -24.67 -30.80 -28.50
CA SER A 405 -24.79 -32.19 -28.02
C SER A 405 -23.75 -33.15 -28.64
N SER A 406 -23.19 -32.79 -29.81
CA SER A 406 -22.21 -33.61 -30.54
C SER A 406 -20.76 -33.25 -30.24
N PHE A 407 -20.49 -31.99 -29.85
CA PHE A 407 -19.13 -31.45 -29.64
C PHE A 407 -18.87 -30.88 -28.22
N ASP A 408 -19.77 -31.15 -27.27
CA ASP A 408 -19.66 -30.82 -25.82
C ASP A 408 -19.49 -29.31 -25.50
N VAL A 409 -19.82 -28.44 -26.46
CA VAL A 409 -19.61 -26.99 -26.42
C VAL A 409 -20.26 -26.36 -25.18
N CYS A 410 -19.45 -25.96 -24.19
CA CYS A 410 -19.89 -25.34 -22.94
C CYS A 410 -21.10 -26.03 -22.30
N ARG A 411 -21.05 -27.36 -22.19
CA ARG A 411 -22.20 -28.22 -21.90
C ARG A 411 -23.04 -27.82 -20.68
N ILE A 412 -22.40 -27.32 -19.62
CA ILE A 412 -23.06 -26.80 -18.40
C ILE A 412 -24.04 -25.64 -18.69
N ALA A 413 -23.80 -24.86 -19.76
CA ALA A 413 -24.64 -23.76 -20.23
C ALA A 413 -25.51 -24.14 -21.44
N THR A 414 -25.09 -25.05 -22.32
CA THR A 414 -25.81 -25.31 -23.59
C THR A 414 -26.85 -26.43 -23.49
N ALA A 415 -26.64 -27.45 -22.65
CA ALA A 415 -27.55 -28.60 -22.57
C ALA A 415 -28.92 -28.23 -21.97
N SER A 416 -28.92 -27.47 -20.88
CA SER A 416 -30.12 -27.11 -20.10
C SER A 416 -29.91 -25.83 -19.30
N ASP A 417 -31.01 -25.28 -18.79
CA ASP A 417 -31.05 -24.15 -17.85
C ASP A 417 -30.70 -24.51 -16.39
N THR A 418 -30.48 -25.79 -16.07
CA THR A 418 -30.34 -26.33 -14.70
C THR A 418 -29.27 -25.63 -13.85
N TYR A 419 -28.21 -25.08 -14.46
CA TYR A 419 -27.10 -24.43 -13.75
C TYR A 419 -27.01 -22.92 -13.97
N PHE A 420 -28.03 -22.28 -14.56
CA PHE A 420 -27.94 -20.89 -15.01
C PHE A 420 -27.74 -19.88 -13.86
N ASP A 421 -28.42 -20.08 -12.74
CA ASP A 421 -28.26 -19.22 -11.55
C ASP A 421 -26.84 -19.35 -10.97
N ALA A 422 -26.31 -20.57 -10.89
CA ALA A 422 -24.96 -20.85 -10.41
C ALA A 422 -23.88 -20.28 -11.36
N LEU A 423 -24.08 -20.39 -12.67
CA LEU A 423 -23.22 -19.77 -13.68
C LEU A 423 -23.29 -18.24 -13.61
N GLN A 424 -24.47 -17.64 -13.45
CA GLN A 424 -24.62 -16.18 -13.28
C GLN A 424 -23.89 -15.67 -12.02
N GLU A 425 -24.05 -16.35 -10.88
CA GLU A 425 -23.39 -15.96 -9.63
C GLU A 425 -21.86 -16.09 -9.75
N ARG A 426 -21.38 -17.23 -10.27
CA ARG A 426 -19.94 -17.49 -10.47
C ARG A 426 -19.31 -16.52 -11.48
N GLN A 427 -19.99 -16.24 -12.59
CA GLN A 427 -19.55 -15.29 -13.62
C GLN A 427 -19.52 -13.85 -13.10
N ARG A 428 -20.51 -13.42 -12.30
CA ARG A 428 -20.45 -12.12 -11.62
C ARG A 428 -19.26 -12.08 -10.66
N ARG A 429 -19.08 -13.11 -9.83
CA ARG A 429 -18.00 -13.16 -8.85
C ARG A 429 -16.59 -13.21 -9.47
N TYR A 430 -16.40 -13.90 -10.60
CA TYR A 430 -15.15 -13.85 -11.35
C TYR A 430 -14.82 -12.41 -11.81
N ASN A 431 -15.82 -11.65 -12.26
CA ASN A 431 -15.64 -10.26 -12.69
C ASN A 431 -15.45 -9.27 -11.54
N GLU A 432 -16.10 -9.50 -10.39
CA GLU A 432 -15.79 -8.79 -9.14
C GLU A 432 -14.33 -9.05 -8.71
N ILE A 433 -13.83 -10.29 -8.80
CA ILE A 433 -12.44 -10.63 -8.46
C ILE A 433 -11.44 -9.93 -9.40
N LEU A 434 -11.72 -9.80 -10.70
CA LEU A 434 -10.88 -9.01 -11.62
C LEU A 434 -10.82 -7.53 -11.19
N ALA A 435 -11.95 -6.96 -10.76
CA ALA A 435 -12.02 -5.60 -10.24
C ALA A 435 -11.24 -5.44 -8.92
N GLU A 436 -11.40 -6.39 -8.00
CA GLU A 436 -10.69 -6.43 -6.71
C GLU A 436 -9.17 -6.58 -6.90
N GLN A 437 -8.71 -7.36 -7.88
CA GLN A 437 -7.27 -7.45 -8.17
C GLN A 437 -6.74 -6.19 -8.83
N ALA A 438 -7.42 -5.63 -9.83
CA ALA A 438 -7.02 -4.35 -10.42
C ALA A 438 -6.90 -3.24 -9.35
N ALA A 439 -7.87 -3.16 -8.43
CA ALA A 439 -7.82 -2.23 -7.32
C ALA A 439 -6.68 -2.52 -6.32
N ALA A 440 -6.32 -3.78 -6.08
CA ALA A 440 -5.23 -4.15 -5.18
C ALA A 440 -3.85 -3.78 -5.76
N TYR A 441 -3.52 -4.20 -6.99
CA TYR A 441 -2.23 -3.85 -7.61
C TYR A 441 -2.08 -2.33 -7.81
N ASN A 442 -3.18 -1.61 -8.05
CA ASN A 442 -3.15 -0.14 -8.13
C ASN A 442 -3.10 0.56 -6.75
N ALA A 443 -3.46 -0.10 -5.65
CA ALA A 443 -3.27 0.45 -4.30
C ALA A 443 -1.79 0.41 -3.88
N ASP A 444 -1.05 -0.60 -4.35
CA ASP A 444 0.40 -0.77 -4.13
C ASP A 444 1.27 -0.10 -5.25
N ALA A 445 0.67 0.77 -6.08
CA ALA A 445 1.24 1.37 -7.30
C ALA A 445 2.50 2.24 -7.12
N LEU A 446 3.01 2.40 -5.90
CA LEU A 446 4.28 3.05 -5.59
C LEU A 446 5.52 2.21 -5.98
N THR A 447 5.34 0.94 -6.39
CA THR A 447 6.44 -0.05 -6.45
C THR A 447 6.85 -0.53 -7.85
N THR A 448 5.97 -0.49 -8.85
CA THR A 448 6.23 -1.14 -10.16
C THR A 448 5.97 -0.28 -11.39
N GLY A 449 5.23 0.82 -11.28
CA GLY A 449 4.91 1.72 -12.40
C GLY A 449 3.99 1.13 -13.48
N VAL A 450 3.59 -0.14 -13.37
CA VAL A 450 2.65 -0.82 -14.29
C VAL A 450 1.23 -0.73 -13.72
N GLU A 451 0.28 -0.30 -14.54
CA GLU A 451 -1.13 -0.17 -14.14
C GLU A 451 -1.93 -1.43 -14.46
N VAL A 452 -2.86 -1.81 -13.57
CA VAL A 452 -3.83 -2.89 -13.84
C VAL A 452 -5.25 -2.30 -13.95
N VAL A 453 -5.91 -2.50 -15.08
CA VAL A 453 -7.26 -2.00 -15.35
C VAL A 453 -8.21 -3.18 -15.47
N ALA A 454 -9.30 -3.18 -14.69
CA ALA A 454 -10.44 -4.07 -14.93
C ALA A 454 -11.47 -3.37 -15.82
N GLU A 455 -11.96 -4.07 -16.85
CA GLU A 455 -13.10 -3.62 -17.64
C GLU A 455 -14.39 -3.55 -16.79
N TYR A 456 -14.57 -4.53 -15.89
CA TYR A 456 -15.69 -4.57 -14.96
C TYR A 456 -15.34 -3.74 -13.71
N GLN A 457 -15.98 -2.58 -13.54
CA GLN A 457 -15.70 -1.66 -12.44
C GLN A 457 -16.79 -1.75 -11.36
N ALA A 458 -16.40 -2.09 -10.13
CA ALA A 458 -17.31 -2.50 -9.05
C ALA A 458 -18.27 -1.41 -8.51
N VAL A 459 -18.11 -0.16 -8.96
CA VAL A 459 -19.08 0.93 -8.69
C VAL A 459 -20.37 0.75 -9.53
N ILE A 460 -20.32 -0.04 -10.61
CA ILE A 460 -21.32 -0.10 -11.68
C ILE A 460 -22.21 -1.37 -11.57
N ALA A 461 -22.67 -1.67 -10.35
CA ALA A 461 -23.86 -2.50 -10.16
C ALA A 461 -25.16 -1.74 -10.55
N ASP A 462 -25.08 -0.42 -10.71
CA ASP A 462 -26.07 0.47 -11.33
C ASP A 462 -25.35 1.50 -12.21
N SER A 463 -25.27 1.27 -13.53
CA SER A 463 -24.95 2.30 -14.53
C SER A 463 -25.18 1.80 -15.96
N THR A 464 -25.24 2.74 -16.92
CA THR A 464 -25.51 2.50 -18.33
C THR A 464 -24.28 2.04 -19.16
N VAL A 465 -23.18 1.63 -18.51
CA VAL A 465 -21.95 1.21 -19.19
C VAL A 465 -21.97 -0.29 -19.49
N SER A 466 -21.73 -0.64 -20.74
CA SER A 466 -21.64 -2.03 -21.17
C SER A 466 -20.21 -2.54 -21.12
N ALA A 467 -20.00 -3.69 -20.50
CA ALA A 467 -18.76 -4.48 -20.49
C ALA A 467 -19.03 -5.88 -21.08
N VAL A 468 -18.02 -6.61 -21.53
CA VAL A 468 -18.18 -7.96 -22.12
C VAL A 468 -18.96 -8.91 -21.20
N GLY A 469 -18.72 -8.83 -19.89
CA GLY A 469 -19.41 -9.58 -18.84
C GLY A 469 -20.82 -9.09 -18.46
N ASN A 470 -21.34 -8.02 -19.06
CA ASN A 470 -22.74 -7.61 -18.96
C ASN A 470 -23.46 -7.44 -20.32
N PHE A 471 -22.75 -7.55 -21.44
CA PHE A 471 -23.31 -7.34 -22.78
C PHE A 471 -24.18 -8.51 -23.24
N ALA A 472 -25.42 -8.21 -23.63
CA ALA A 472 -26.35 -9.17 -24.21
C ALA A 472 -26.04 -9.38 -25.71
N PHE A 473 -25.23 -10.39 -26.02
CA PHE A 473 -24.91 -10.80 -27.38
C PHE A 473 -26.16 -11.26 -28.16
N THR A 474 -26.17 -10.98 -29.48
CA THR A 474 -27.30 -11.27 -30.38
C THR A 474 -26.99 -12.39 -31.38
N PRO A 475 -28.00 -13.01 -32.05
CA PRO A 475 -27.78 -14.12 -32.98
C PRO A 475 -26.83 -13.85 -34.15
N SER A 476 -26.64 -12.59 -34.55
CA SER A 476 -25.65 -12.20 -35.57
C SER A 476 -24.22 -12.10 -35.03
N GLN A 477 -24.06 -11.98 -33.72
CA GLN A 477 -22.77 -11.78 -33.03
C GLN A 477 -22.13 -13.08 -32.52
N ILE A 478 -22.85 -14.20 -32.51
CA ILE A 478 -22.29 -15.55 -32.40
C ILE A 478 -22.12 -16.17 -33.80
N ASN A 479 -21.10 -17.02 -34.00
CA ASN A 479 -20.88 -17.70 -35.27
C ASN A 479 -21.97 -18.77 -35.52
N GLY A 480 -22.16 -19.19 -36.78
CA GLY A 480 -23.12 -20.23 -37.17
C GLY A 480 -22.55 -21.65 -37.16
N GLY A 481 -21.25 -21.82 -36.89
CA GLY A 481 -20.56 -23.10 -36.78
C GLY A 481 -20.85 -23.80 -35.45
N ASP A 482 -20.45 -23.17 -34.34
CA ASP A 482 -20.63 -23.69 -32.98
C ASP A 482 -21.73 -22.98 -32.18
N CYS A 483 -22.33 -21.90 -32.72
CA CYS A 483 -23.36 -21.09 -32.06
C CYS A 483 -22.97 -20.50 -30.69
N PHE A 484 -21.67 -20.40 -30.39
CA PHE A 484 -21.18 -20.06 -29.06
C PHE A 484 -20.07 -18.99 -29.11
N HIS A 485 -19.02 -19.22 -29.91
CA HIS A 485 -17.93 -18.24 -30.06
C HIS A 485 -18.40 -17.03 -30.89
N PRO A 486 -17.81 -15.84 -30.66
CA PRO A 486 -18.18 -14.63 -31.40
C PRO A 486 -17.97 -14.77 -32.91
N SER A 487 -18.96 -14.35 -33.70
CA SER A 487 -18.79 -14.13 -35.14
C SER A 487 -17.88 -12.93 -35.40
N ILE A 488 -17.54 -12.65 -36.66
CA ILE A 488 -16.91 -11.38 -37.06
C ILE A 488 -17.65 -10.16 -36.46
N SER A 489 -18.99 -10.18 -36.36
CA SER A 489 -19.76 -9.10 -35.73
C SER A 489 -19.59 -9.06 -34.20
N GLY A 490 -19.46 -10.22 -33.55
CA GLY A 490 -19.15 -10.30 -32.12
C GLY A 490 -17.71 -9.89 -31.79
N GLN A 491 -16.73 -10.28 -32.60
CA GLN A 491 -15.32 -9.88 -32.49
C GLN A 491 -15.18 -8.35 -32.60
N ASN A 492 -15.85 -7.73 -33.58
CA ASN A 492 -15.95 -6.27 -33.65
C ASN A 492 -16.57 -5.65 -32.39
N LYS A 493 -17.59 -6.29 -31.80
CA LYS A 493 -18.26 -5.76 -30.61
C LYS A 493 -17.40 -5.89 -29.35
N VAL A 494 -16.64 -6.97 -29.18
CA VAL A 494 -15.64 -7.11 -28.12
C VAL A 494 -14.57 -6.02 -28.26
N ALA A 495 -14.02 -5.81 -29.46
CA ALA A 495 -13.06 -4.73 -29.71
C ALA A 495 -13.65 -3.33 -29.45
N GLU A 496 -14.92 -3.08 -29.81
CA GLU A 496 -15.61 -1.82 -29.56
C GLU A 496 -15.82 -1.55 -28.06
N ILE A 497 -16.30 -2.56 -27.31
CA ILE A 497 -16.53 -2.46 -25.87
C ILE A 497 -15.21 -2.24 -25.13
N LEU A 498 -14.21 -3.11 -25.36
CA LEU A 498 -12.91 -3.02 -24.69
C LEU A 498 -12.21 -1.69 -25.00
N TRP A 499 -12.26 -1.22 -26.24
CA TRP A 499 -11.74 0.11 -26.60
C TRP A 499 -12.43 1.21 -25.81
N ASN A 500 -13.77 1.24 -25.79
CA ASN A 500 -14.54 2.30 -25.15
C ASN A 500 -14.39 2.33 -23.62
N ASN A 501 -14.17 1.16 -23.00
CA ASN A 501 -14.01 1.02 -21.55
C ASN A 501 -12.58 1.23 -21.05
N ASN A 502 -11.54 1.08 -21.90
CA ASN A 502 -10.16 1.38 -21.50
C ASN A 502 -10.00 2.91 -21.31
N PRO A 503 -9.62 3.43 -20.12
CA PRO A 503 -9.38 4.86 -19.93
C PRO A 503 -8.07 5.33 -20.60
N PHE A 504 -7.12 4.41 -20.85
CA PHE A 504 -5.73 4.68 -21.24
C PHE A 504 -5.46 4.14 -22.65
N ARG A 505 -6.23 4.65 -23.63
CA ARG A 505 -6.28 4.19 -25.03
C ARG A 505 -5.66 5.16 -26.03
#